data_AF-A0A0F8ZXZ9-F1
#
_entry.id   AF-A0A0F8ZXZ9-F1
#
_cell.length_a   1.000
_cell.length_b   1.000
_cell.length_c   1.000
_cell.angle_alpha   90.00
_cell.angle_beta   90.00
_cell.angle_gamma   90.00
#
_symmetry.space_group_name_H-M   'P 1'
#
loop_
_entity.id
_entity.type
_entity.pdbx_description
1 polymer ?
#
loop_
_entity_poly.entity_id
_entity_poly.type
_entity_poly.pdbx_seq_one_letter_code
_entity_poly.pdbx_strand_id
1 'polypeptide(L)'
;MSGFGFRRDIANSRLDVEVAGVDVLRMTTTAITIPAAITSGLTIVAGGLTATAGGVTVTAGGVTYAGRSTVAQGAGSGHATPFTINAYAGIITLDSTDLGTGAEIRMVVSNDKVAVGDVIALCIGDYADASGMGTATVEDVAAGAFTILLAETTGANSFANSTTLNFVVIQNNA
;
A
#
# COMPACT_ATOMS: atom_id res chain seq x y z
N MET A 1 15.97 -35.43 -27.35
CA MET A 1 15.60 -35.26 -25.93
C MET A 1 15.21 -33.81 -25.74
N SER A 2 13.92 -33.47 -25.61
CA SER A 2 13.53 -32.14 -25.12
C SER A 2 13.67 -32.14 -23.60
N GLY A 3 14.91 -32.24 -23.15
CA GLY A 3 15.27 -32.31 -21.74
C GLY A 3 15.32 -30.94 -21.09
N PHE A 4 15.22 -30.93 -19.77
CA PHE A 4 15.62 -29.79 -18.95
C PHE A 4 17.14 -29.65 -19.03
N GLY A 5 17.68 -28.44 -19.17
CA GLY A 5 19.13 -28.30 -19.26
C GLY A 5 19.65 -26.87 -19.17
N PHE A 6 20.93 -26.75 -18.80
CA PHE A 6 21.67 -25.51 -18.92
C PHE A 6 22.48 -25.55 -20.21
N ARG A 7 22.39 -24.50 -21.01
CA ARG A 7 23.14 -24.36 -22.25
C ARG A 7 24.06 -23.16 -22.15
N ARG A 8 25.36 -23.40 -22.30
CA ARG A 8 26.27 -22.32 -22.67
C ARG A 8 26.05 -22.06 -24.14
N ASP A 9 25.36 -20.98 -24.44
CA ASP A 9 25.29 -20.47 -25.79
C ASP A 9 26.51 -19.59 -26.02
N ILE A 10 27.58 -20.26 -26.47
CA ILE A 10 28.88 -19.66 -26.73
C ILE A 10 28.78 -18.62 -27.84
N ALA A 11 27.97 -18.89 -28.85
CA ALA A 11 27.78 -17.99 -29.98
C ALA A 11 27.22 -16.64 -29.53
N ASN A 12 26.41 -16.63 -28.46
CA ASN A 12 25.77 -15.42 -27.94
C ASN A 12 26.25 -15.01 -26.53
N SER A 13 27.36 -15.58 -26.04
CA SER A 13 27.95 -15.29 -24.72
C SER A 13 26.95 -15.31 -23.55
N ARG A 14 26.05 -16.30 -23.55
CA ARG A 14 25.01 -16.43 -22.52
C ARG A 14 24.93 -17.83 -21.94
N LEU A 15 24.37 -17.90 -20.74
CA LEU A 15 23.93 -19.12 -20.09
C LEU A 15 22.41 -19.18 -20.16
N ASP A 16 21.88 -20.17 -20.86
CA ASP A 16 20.45 -20.41 -21.00
C ASP A 16 20.01 -21.58 -20.12
N VAL A 17 18.79 -21.50 -19.60
CA VAL A 17 18.07 -22.59 -18.93
C VAL A 17 16.96 -23.00 -19.87
N GLU A 18 16.93 -24.26 -20.26
CA GLU A 18 15.96 -24.84 -21.17
C GLU A 18 15.04 -25.80 -20.39
N VAL A 19 13.75 -25.75 -20.68
CA VAL A 19 12.71 -26.65 -20.19
C VAL A 19 11.93 -27.13 -21.40
N ALA A 20 11.87 -28.45 -21.60
CA ALA A 20 11.07 -29.06 -22.66
C ALA A 20 11.29 -28.46 -24.06
N GLY A 21 12.51 -28.04 -24.37
CA GLY A 21 12.83 -27.42 -25.67
C GLY A 21 12.71 -25.89 -25.72
N VAL A 22 12.36 -25.23 -24.61
CA VAL A 22 12.11 -23.78 -24.52
C VAL A 22 13.08 -23.16 -23.51
N ASP A 23 13.75 -22.07 -23.86
CA ASP A 23 14.52 -21.32 -22.85
C ASP A 23 13.55 -20.66 -21.85
N VAL A 24 13.76 -20.89 -20.57
CA VAL A 24 12.98 -20.35 -19.45
C VAL A 24 13.74 -19.29 -18.67
N LEU A 25 15.06 -19.21 -18.87
CA LEU A 25 15.90 -18.18 -18.32
C LEU A 25 17.12 -18.00 -19.22
N ARG A 26 17.54 -16.78 -19.50
CA ARG A 26 18.75 -16.46 -20.28
C ARG A 26 19.59 -15.45 -19.52
N MET A 27 20.86 -15.74 -19.29
CA MET A 27 21.72 -14.95 -18.42
C MET A 27 22.94 -14.46 -19.18
N THR A 28 23.22 -13.17 -19.10
CA THR A 28 24.49 -12.55 -19.49
C THR A 28 25.24 -12.10 -18.23
N THR A 29 26.42 -11.49 -18.39
CA THR A 29 27.18 -10.94 -17.26
C THR A 29 26.50 -9.76 -16.56
N THR A 30 25.43 -9.19 -17.15
CA THR A 30 24.76 -7.98 -16.64
C THR A 30 23.23 -8.10 -16.58
N ALA A 31 22.64 -9.22 -17.02
CA ALA A 31 21.18 -9.37 -17.07
C ALA A 31 20.72 -10.83 -16.96
N ILE A 32 19.51 -11.01 -16.44
CA ILE A 32 18.76 -12.26 -16.42
C ILE A 32 17.41 -12.00 -17.11
N THR A 33 17.09 -12.78 -18.14
CA THR A 33 15.87 -12.65 -18.97
C THR A 33 15.00 -13.88 -18.78
N ILE A 34 13.77 -13.72 -18.31
CA ILE A 34 12.74 -14.78 -18.25
C ILE A 34 11.92 -14.72 -19.55
N PRO A 35 12.02 -15.68 -20.49
CA PRO A 35 11.20 -15.71 -21.70
C PRO A 35 9.73 -15.96 -21.33
N ALA A 36 8.80 -15.37 -22.08
CA ALA A 36 7.39 -15.18 -21.71
C ALA A 36 6.53 -16.44 -21.40
N ALA A 37 7.11 -17.64 -21.35
CA ALA A 37 6.42 -18.92 -21.20
C ALA A 37 6.36 -19.49 -19.77
N ILE A 38 6.87 -18.80 -18.73
CA ILE A 38 6.88 -19.29 -17.34
C ILE A 38 5.83 -18.59 -16.47
N THR A 39 4.80 -19.34 -16.08
CA THR A 39 3.69 -18.86 -15.24
C THR A 39 3.73 -19.48 -13.84
N SER A 40 4.38 -18.79 -12.89
CA SER A 40 3.83 -18.38 -11.57
C SER A 40 4.93 -18.14 -10.52
N GLY A 41 4.82 -16.99 -9.83
CA GLY A 41 5.74 -16.51 -8.77
C GLY A 41 6.33 -15.13 -9.08
N LEU A 42 6.77 -14.93 -10.32
CA LEU A 42 7.14 -13.64 -10.90
C LEU A 42 6.58 -13.59 -12.33
N THR A 43 5.40 -13.01 -12.51
CA THR A 43 4.83 -12.77 -13.84
C THR A 43 5.22 -11.36 -14.27
N ILE A 44 6.34 -11.21 -14.97
CA ILE A 44 6.63 -9.96 -15.69
C ILE A 44 5.83 -10.01 -16.99
N VAL A 45 4.58 -9.54 -16.95
CA VAL A 45 3.87 -9.19 -18.19
C VAL A 45 4.60 -7.98 -18.79
N ALA A 46 4.90 -8.02 -20.09
CA ALA A 46 5.75 -7.03 -20.77
C ALA A 46 5.49 -5.59 -20.28
N GLY A 47 6.56 -4.91 -19.88
CA GLY A 47 6.53 -3.49 -19.48
C GLY A 47 6.08 -3.19 -18.05
N GLY A 48 5.40 -4.11 -17.35
CA GLY A 48 4.74 -3.79 -16.07
C GLY A 48 5.66 -3.51 -14.87
N LEU A 49 6.88 -4.06 -14.87
CA LEU A 49 7.83 -3.94 -13.76
C LEU A 49 9.27 -3.79 -14.29
N THR A 50 9.89 -2.65 -14.01
CA THR A 50 11.33 -2.43 -14.25
C THR A 50 12.02 -2.15 -12.93
N ALA A 51 12.95 -3.01 -12.54
CA ALA A 51 13.86 -2.76 -11.43
C ALA A 51 15.24 -2.39 -12.01
N THR A 52 15.78 -1.25 -11.58
CA THR A 52 17.12 -0.78 -11.95
C THR A 52 17.91 -0.49 -10.68
N ALA A 53 19.21 -0.19 -10.82
CA ALA A 53 20.00 0.33 -9.70
C ALA A 53 19.43 1.64 -9.10
N GLY A 54 18.63 2.39 -9.88
CA GLY A 54 17.99 3.63 -9.46
C GLY A 54 16.58 3.47 -8.87
N GLY A 55 16.04 2.25 -8.80
CA GLY A 55 14.73 1.97 -8.18
C GLY A 55 13.79 1.13 -9.04
N VAL A 56 12.50 1.16 -8.67
CA VAL A 56 11.42 0.39 -9.27
C VAL A 56 10.43 1.32 -9.97
N THR A 57 10.11 1.03 -11.23
CA THR A 57 9.05 1.71 -12.00
C THR A 57 7.90 0.74 -12.27
N VAL A 58 6.68 1.17 -11.92
CA VAL A 58 5.42 0.48 -12.25
C VAL A 58 4.71 1.29 -13.34
N THR A 59 4.62 0.76 -14.56
CA THR A 59 4.13 1.51 -15.74
C THR A 59 2.66 1.27 -16.07
N ALA A 60 2.05 0.22 -15.50
CA ALA A 60 0.64 -0.15 -15.71
C ALA A 60 0.07 -0.86 -14.47
N GLY A 61 -1.24 -0.71 -14.22
CA GLY A 61 -1.97 -1.45 -13.18
C GLY A 61 -1.93 -0.87 -11.76
N GLY A 62 -1.19 0.23 -11.55
CA GLY A 62 -1.07 0.87 -10.23
C GLY A 62 -0.39 -0.01 -9.19
N VAL A 63 -0.29 0.49 -7.95
CA VAL A 63 0.20 -0.29 -6.81
C VAL A 63 -1.01 -0.78 -6.01
N THR A 64 -1.21 -2.10 -5.97
CA THR A 64 -2.24 -2.72 -5.14
C THR A 64 -1.59 -3.32 -3.89
N TYR A 65 -2.03 -2.90 -2.71
CA TYR A 65 -1.63 -3.50 -1.45
C TYR A 65 -2.49 -4.74 -1.18
N ALA A 66 -1.90 -5.92 -1.32
CA ALA A 66 -2.55 -7.17 -0.92
C ALA A 66 -2.74 -7.23 0.60
N GLY A 67 -3.79 -7.92 1.06
CA GLY A 67 -4.02 -8.08 2.49
C GLY A 67 -4.47 -6.80 3.21
N ARG A 68 -5.12 -5.87 2.50
CA ARG A 68 -5.74 -4.69 3.11
C ARG A 68 -6.68 -5.12 4.25
N SER A 69 -6.56 -4.47 5.40
CA SER A 69 -7.45 -4.70 6.54
C SER A 69 -8.51 -3.60 6.66
N THR A 70 -9.58 -3.87 7.39
CA THR A 70 -10.62 -2.88 7.66
C THR A 70 -10.96 -2.90 9.14
N VAL A 71 -11.18 -1.72 9.72
CA VAL A 71 -11.59 -1.55 11.10
C VAL A 71 -12.69 -0.50 11.17
N ALA A 72 -13.64 -0.66 12.08
CA ALA A 72 -14.65 0.34 12.39
C ALA A 72 -14.51 0.74 13.85
N GLN A 73 -14.59 2.05 14.13
CA GLN A 73 -14.79 2.50 15.50
C GLN A 73 -16.16 2.02 15.98
N GLY A 74 -16.25 1.61 17.26
CA GLY A 74 -17.52 1.22 17.84
C GLY A 74 -18.47 2.41 17.90
N ALA A 75 -19.76 2.17 17.65
CA ALA A 75 -20.78 3.22 17.72
C ALA A 75 -20.77 3.92 19.09
N GLY A 76 -20.68 5.24 19.10
CA GLY A 76 -20.66 6.08 20.29
C GLY A 76 -19.33 6.06 21.06
N SER A 77 -18.27 5.49 20.49
CA SER A 77 -16.93 5.53 21.11
C SER A 77 -16.27 6.91 20.97
N GLY A 78 -16.73 7.72 20.02
CA GLY A 78 -16.14 9.01 19.68
C GLY A 78 -14.85 8.88 18.88
N HIS A 79 -14.53 9.93 18.12
CA HIS A 79 -13.40 9.93 17.20
C HIS A 79 -12.02 9.82 17.87
N ALA A 80 -11.87 10.20 19.14
CA ALA A 80 -10.57 10.04 19.84
C ALA A 80 -10.25 8.59 20.20
N THR A 81 -11.20 7.65 20.08
CA THR A 81 -10.99 6.26 20.50
C THR A 81 -9.89 5.58 19.68
N PRO A 82 -8.79 5.14 20.33
CA PRO A 82 -7.72 4.41 19.66
C PRO A 82 -8.20 3.03 19.20
N PHE A 83 -7.63 2.54 18.11
CA PHE A 83 -7.83 1.16 17.65
C PHE A 83 -6.57 0.61 16.99
N THR A 84 -6.59 -0.70 16.72
CA THR A 84 -5.48 -1.41 16.07
C THR A 84 -5.88 -1.87 14.67
N ILE A 85 -5.01 -1.61 13.70
CA ILE A 85 -5.11 -2.16 12.34
C ILE A 85 -3.71 -2.48 11.83
N ASN A 86 -3.29 -3.73 12.00
CA ASN A 86 -1.94 -4.22 11.70
C ASN A 86 -1.79 -4.61 10.22
N ALA A 87 -1.78 -3.61 9.33
CA ALA A 87 -1.67 -3.82 7.89
C ALA A 87 -0.96 -2.65 7.18
N TYR A 88 -0.32 -2.94 6.04
CA TYR A 88 0.32 -1.91 5.20
C TYR A 88 -0.69 -1.01 4.48
N ALA A 89 -1.94 -1.44 4.36
CA ALA A 89 -3.02 -0.60 3.86
C ALA A 89 -4.30 -0.94 4.62
N GLY A 90 -5.16 0.06 4.80
CA GLY A 90 -6.41 -0.16 5.51
C GLY A 90 -7.51 0.85 5.20
N ILE A 91 -8.72 0.44 5.54
CA ILE A 91 -9.90 1.31 5.60
C ILE A 91 -10.34 1.41 7.07
N ILE A 92 -10.49 2.62 7.55
CA ILE A 92 -10.98 2.95 8.88
C ILE A 92 -12.38 3.54 8.70
N THR A 93 -13.40 2.91 9.25
CA THR A 93 -14.74 3.51 9.39
C THR A 93 -14.78 4.26 10.72
N LEU A 94 -15.00 5.58 10.65
CA LEU A 94 -15.11 6.43 11.82
C LEU A 94 -16.43 6.18 12.55
N ASP A 95 -16.46 6.52 13.84
CA ASP A 95 -17.71 6.57 14.60
C ASP A 95 -18.66 7.61 13.99
N SER A 96 -19.96 7.43 14.17
CA SER A 96 -21.01 8.34 13.69
C SER A 96 -21.34 9.45 14.70
N THR A 97 -20.35 9.87 15.49
CA THR A 97 -20.49 11.02 16.39
C THR A 97 -20.16 12.29 15.62
N ASP A 98 -20.84 13.41 15.91
CA ASP A 98 -20.50 14.70 15.31
C ASP A 98 -19.13 15.20 15.81
N LEU A 99 -18.26 15.59 14.88
CA LEU A 99 -17.21 16.56 15.18
C LEU A 99 -17.82 17.96 15.09
N GLY A 100 -17.95 18.62 16.24
CA GLY A 100 -18.59 19.94 16.32
C GLY A 100 -17.84 21.04 15.58
N THR A 101 -18.52 22.18 15.38
CA THR A 101 -17.98 23.36 14.68
C THR A 101 -16.60 23.80 15.21
N GLY A 102 -15.63 23.92 14.30
CA GLY A 102 -14.24 24.31 14.58
C GLY A 102 -13.47 23.33 15.47
N ALA A 103 -14.02 22.14 15.73
CA ALA A 103 -13.37 21.16 16.59
C ALA A 103 -12.26 20.43 15.83
N GLU A 104 -11.23 20.10 16.60
CA GLU A 104 -10.10 19.29 16.19
C GLU A 104 -9.98 18.11 17.15
N ILE A 105 -9.72 16.91 16.62
CA ILE A 105 -9.54 15.71 17.43
C ILE A 105 -8.41 14.86 16.88
N ARG A 106 -7.57 14.35 17.79
CA ARG A 106 -6.46 13.48 17.46
C ARG A 106 -6.81 12.05 17.83
N MET A 107 -6.48 11.13 16.94
CA MET A 107 -6.70 9.71 17.09
C MET A 107 -5.41 8.96 16.82
N VAL A 108 -5.04 8.08 17.74
CA VAL A 108 -3.87 7.21 17.57
C VAL A 108 -4.31 5.88 16.94
N VAL A 109 -3.67 5.52 15.84
CA VAL A 109 -3.85 4.23 15.17
C VAL A 109 -2.66 3.34 15.50
N SER A 110 -2.90 2.26 16.24
CA SER A 110 -1.87 1.24 16.50
C SER A 110 -1.73 0.34 15.27
N ASN A 111 -0.51 0.18 14.77
CA ASN A 111 -0.19 -0.62 13.60
C ASN A 111 1.25 -1.13 13.67
N ASP A 112 1.42 -2.43 13.88
CA ASP A 112 2.73 -3.10 14.00
C ASP A 112 3.57 -3.09 12.70
N LYS A 113 3.00 -2.61 11.59
CA LYS A 113 3.68 -2.45 10.29
C LYS A 113 4.36 -1.11 10.11
N VAL A 114 4.15 -0.18 11.03
CA VAL A 114 4.70 1.19 10.97
C VAL A 114 5.99 1.29 11.76
N ALA A 115 7.03 1.83 11.14
CA ALA A 115 8.28 2.22 11.78
C ALA A 115 8.45 3.75 11.79
N VAL A 116 9.34 4.24 12.66
CA VAL A 116 9.72 5.67 12.65
C VAL A 116 10.34 6.01 11.29
N GLY A 117 9.86 7.09 10.68
CA GLY A 117 10.36 7.58 9.38
C GLY A 117 9.55 7.09 8.18
N ASP A 118 8.63 6.13 8.37
CA ASP A 118 7.67 5.73 7.34
C ASP A 118 6.77 6.91 6.93
N VAL A 119 6.26 6.85 5.70
CA VAL A 119 5.29 7.82 5.20
C VAL A 119 3.91 7.18 5.21
N ILE A 120 2.96 7.84 5.87
CA ILE A 120 1.56 7.44 5.85
C ILE A 120 0.83 8.28 4.81
N ALA A 121 0.45 7.65 3.70
CA ALA A 121 -0.44 8.27 2.73
C ALA A 121 -1.89 8.05 3.19
N LEU A 122 -2.53 9.10 3.70
CA LEU A 122 -3.89 9.09 4.22
C LEU A 122 -4.81 9.93 3.32
N CYS A 123 -6.03 9.46 3.10
CA CYS A 123 -7.10 10.29 2.56
C CYS A 123 -8.45 9.95 3.20
N ILE A 124 -9.37 10.90 3.12
CA ILE A 124 -10.79 10.62 3.31
C ILE A 124 -11.24 9.77 2.12
N GLY A 125 -11.81 8.59 2.40
CA GLY A 125 -12.28 7.64 1.39
C GLY A 125 -13.68 7.99 0.90
N ASP A 126 -14.67 7.74 1.75
CA ASP A 126 -16.07 8.10 1.53
C ASP A 126 -16.51 9.04 2.66
N TYR A 127 -16.83 10.28 2.30
CA TYR A 127 -17.29 11.29 3.23
C TYR A 127 -18.82 11.28 3.25
N ALA A 128 -19.37 10.64 4.28
CA ALA A 128 -20.78 10.25 4.30
C ALA A 128 -21.71 11.30 4.95
N ASP A 129 -21.17 12.43 5.42
CA ASP A 129 -21.94 13.51 6.04
C ASP A 129 -22.42 14.51 4.98
N ALA A 130 -23.67 14.97 5.13
CA ALA A 130 -24.36 15.79 4.15
C ALA A 130 -24.26 17.30 4.40
N SER A 131 -23.84 17.74 5.60
CA SER A 131 -24.04 19.12 6.04
C SER A 131 -22.78 19.90 6.43
N GLY A 132 -21.66 19.22 6.68
CA GLY A 132 -20.36 19.85 6.91
C GLY A 132 -19.22 19.09 6.25
N MET A 133 -18.01 19.64 6.31
CA MET A 133 -16.81 19.00 5.78
C MET A 133 -15.62 19.17 6.74
N GLY A 134 -14.79 18.15 6.80
CA GLY A 134 -13.54 18.19 7.53
C GLY A 134 -12.34 17.71 6.74
N THR A 135 -11.16 17.86 7.34
CA THR A 135 -9.90 17.33 6.85
C THR A 135 -9.41 16.21 7.75
N ALA A 136 -8.63 15.29 7.17
CA ALA A 136 -7.91 14.26 7.89
C ALA A 136 -6.43 14.35 7.52
N THR A 137 -5.55 14.52 8.50
CA THR A 137 -4.10 14.66 8.30
C THR A 137 -3.33 13.74 9.23
N VAL A 138 -2.17 13.28 8.80
CA VAL A 138 -1.23 12.55 9.68
C VAL A 138 -0.30 13.56 10.30
N GLU A 139 -0.23 13.60 11.63
CA GLU A 139 0.61 14.56 12.38
C GLU A 139 1.87 13.92 12.98
N ASP A 140 1.84 12.62 13.28
CA ASP A 140 2.96 11.90 13.87
C ASP A 140 3.03 10.45 13.39
N VAL A 141 4.24 9.93 13.19
CA VAL A 141 4.52 8.55 12.78
C VAL A 141 5.58 7.98 13.72
N ALA A 142 5.12 7.10 14.62
CA ALA A 142 5.93 6.47 15.65
C ALA A 142 6.10 4.98 15.35
N ALA A 143 7.05 4.32 16.03
CA ALA A 143 7.16 2.87 15.94
C ALA A 143 5.87 2.22 16.44
N GLY A 144 5.23 1.43 15.58
CA GLY A 144 3.99 0.73 15.89
C GLY A 144 2.72 1.59 15.88
N ALA A 145 2.78 2.87 15.46
CA ALA A 145 1.59 3.73 15.46
C ALA A 145 1.71 4.96 14.56
N PHE A 146 0.58 5.57 14.21
CA PHE A 146 0.53 6.92 13.63
C PHE A 146 -0.68 7.69 14.19
N THR A 147 -0.56 9.01 14.23
CA THR A 147 -1.62 9.91 14.75
C THR A 147 -2.31 10.62 13.61
N ILE A 148 -3.64 10.53 13.57
CA ILE A 148 -4.51 11.25 12.65
C ILE A 148 -5.15 12.43 13.39
N LEU A 149 -5.07 13.63 12.82
CA LEU A 149 -5.92 14.77 13.17
C LEU A 149 -7.15 14.77 12.25
N LEU A 150 -8.33 14.85 12.84
CA LEU A 150 -9.55 15.25 12.16
C LEU A 150 -9.91 16.68 12.56
N ALA A 151 -10.22 17.53 11.58
CA ALA A 151 -10.61 18.92 11.81
C ALA A 151 -11.88 19.28 11.05
N GLU A 152 -12.81 19.96 11.70
CA GLU A 152 -13.99 20.58 11.07
C GLU A 152 -13.57 21.88 10.37
N THR A 153 -14.01 22.11 9.11
CA THR A 153 -13.47 23.21 8.27
C THR A 153 -14.49 24.16 7.65
N THR A 154 -15.77 23.90 7.87
CA THR A 154 -16.91 24.56 7.20
C THR A 154 -17.84 25.33 8.13
N GLY A 155 -17.66 25.22 9.44
CA GLY A 155 -18.56 25.82 10.42
C GLY A 155 -19.77 24.96 10.79
N ALA A 156 -19.84 23.70 10.34
CA ALA A 156 -20.97 22.79 10.53
C ALA A 156 -20.49 21.42 11.02
N ASN A 157 -21.38 20.63 11.64
CA ASN A 157 -21.04 19.28 12.10
C ASN A 157 -20.43 18.45 10.97
N SER A 158 -19.38 17.70 11.29
CA SER A 158 -18.61 16.90 10.33
C SER A 158 -18.39 15.49 10.84
N PHE A 159 -18.11 14.56 9.92
CA PHE A 159 -17.80 13.15 10.18
C PHE A 159 -18.90 12.29 10.85
N ALA A 160 -20.16 12.76 10.88
CA ALA A 160 -21.24 12.16 11.67
C ALA A 160 -21.86 10.86 11.13
N ASN A 161 -21.43 10.37 9.96
CA ASN A 161 -22.17 9.36 9.20
C ASN A 161 -21.32 8.15 8.79
N SER A 162 -20.42 7.68 9.66
CA SER A 162 -19.52 6.56 9.36
C SER A 162 -18.59 6.84 8.16
N THR A 163 -18.09 8.08 8.07
CA THR A 163 -17.06 8.46 7.10
C THR A 163 -15.87 7.49 7.14
N THR A 164 -15.33 7.13 5.99
CA THR A 164 -14.16 6.25 5.92
C THR A 164 -12.87 7.02 5.67
N LEU A 165 -11.77 6.55 6.26
CA LEU A 165 -10.41 6.96 5.92
C LEU A 165 -9.67 5.79 5.29
N ASN A 166 -8.93 6.05 4.22
CA ASN A 166 -8.04 5.09 3.61
C ASN A 166 -6.61 5.47 3.94
N PHE A 167 -5.78 4.50 4.30
CA PHE A 167 -4.36 4.72 4.47
C PHE A 167 -3.52 3.66 3.78
N VAL A 168 -2.29 4.05 3.48
CA VAL A 168 -1.20 3.19 3.05
C VAL A 168 0.07 3.58 3.80
N VAL A 169 0.80 2.58 4.29
CA VAL A 169 2.14 2.71 4.87
C VAL A 169 3.15 2.55 3.74
N ILE A 170 3.89 3.61 3.44
CA ILE A 170 5.04 3.60 2.56
C ILE A 170 6.27 3.47 3.45
N GLN A 171 6.84 2.27 3.47
CA GLN A 171 7.99 1.98 4.31
C GLN A 171 9.22 2.76 3.83
N ASN A 172 9.82 3.51 4.74
CA ASN A 172 11.04 4.26 4.49
C ASN A 172 12.20 3.58 5.22
N ASN A 173 12.44 2.32 4.86
CA ASN A 173 13.51 1.50 5.42
C ASN A 173 14.84 1.94 4.80
N ALA A 174 15.49 2.94 5.39
CA ALA A 174 16.89 3.26 5.14
C ALA A 174 17.82 2.18 5.73
#